data_AF-A0A2N0WY08-F1
#
_entry.id   AF-A0A2N0WY08-F1
#
_cell.length_a   1.000
_cell.length_b   1.000
_cell.length_c   1.000
_cell.angle_alpha   90.00
_cell.angle_beta   90.00
_cell.angle_gamma   90.00
#
_symmetry.space_group_name_H-M   'P 1'
#
loop_
_entity.id
_entity.type
_entity.pdbx_description
1 polymer ?
#
loop_
_entity_poly.entity_id
_entity_poly.type
_entity_poly.pdbx_seq_one_letter_code
_entity_poly.pdbx_strand_id
1 'polypeptide(L)'
;MYKSILIFVTVLFIVACNSGSETESNKYDGFWKLDDTYLEITNLGEIIIYDCTLSDGYTRTIGDFARVVGNEMIINGRDVKDSYQLSISDGRVIGTDDELKFVLEPAELPTLCEDGVEIVYNYPQEAIEDELTTFTVDFDYRLSTDSEAVVRIAVRSAEYGLIFSDDQYIEIQKNDLGRGSFTVEATPFISNDREEPFALYIFLFITPELESQNSIKFIRNKHTSVPIHVWEETNIK
;
A
#
# COMPACT_ATOMS: atom_id res chain seq x y z
N MET A 1 32.83 88.48 10.30
CA MET A 1 33.03 87.36 9.36
C MET A 1 32.83 86.06 10.11
N TYR A 2 31.98 85.19 9.56
CA TYR A 2 31.24 84.16 10.30
C TYR A 2 32.09 82.92 10.67
N LYS A 3 31.84 82.43 11.89
CA LYS A 3 32.31 81.14 12.45
C LYS A 3 31.80 79.98 11.58
N SER A 4 32.70 79.10 11.15
CA SER A 4 32.32 77.80 10.58
C SER A 4 32.28 76.75 11.69
N ILE A 5 31.09 76.26 11.97
CA ILE A 5 30.80 75.10 12.82
C ILE A 5 30.80 73.89 11.88
N LEU A 6 31.78 73.00 12.03
CA LEU A 6 31.81 71.72 11.31
C LEU A 6 30.95 70.72 12.10
N ILE A 7 29.76 70.42 11.59
CA ILE A 7 28.84 69.44 12.15
C ILE A 7 29.27 68.03 11.73
N PHE A 8 29.45 67.20 12.75
CA PHE A 8 29.68 65.76 12.73
C PHE A 8 28.44 65.05 12.13
N VAL A 9 28.60 64.31 11.03
CA VAL A 9 27.58 63.35 10.56
C VAL A 9 28.22 61.98 10.51
N THR A 10 28.13 61.28 11.64
CA THR A 10 28.43 59.85 11.77
C THR A 10 27.30 59.08 11.09
N VAL A 11 27.55 58.58 9.88
CA VAL A 11 26.65 57.64 9.19
C VAL A 11 26.81 56.28 9.86
N LEU A 12 25.85 55.94 10.72
CA LEU A 12 25.70 54.61 11.33
C LEU A 12 25.21 53.65 10.23
N PHE A 13 26.11 52.85 9.64
CA PHE A 13 25.72 51.69 8.84
C PHE A 13 25.18 50.61 9.79
N ILE A 14 23.87 50.57 9.93
CA ILE A 14 23.18 49.41 10.51
C ILE A 14 23.27 48.31 9.45
N VAL A 15 24.23 47.41 9.62
CA VAL A 15 24.22 46.12 8.94
C VAL A 15 23.01 45.36 9.48
N ALA A 16 21.90 45.44 8.75
CA ALA A 16 20.77 44.55 8.96
C ALA A 16 21.28 43.13 8.69
N CYS A 17 21.51 42.39 9.77
CA CYS A 17 21.70 40.96 9.74
C CYS A 17 20.35 40.37 9.31
N ASN A 18 20.15 40.25 7.99
CA ASN A 18 19.04 39.50 7.43
C ASN A 18 19.37 38.03 7.67
N SER A 19 19.01 37.52 8.85
CA SER A 19 18.93 36.09 9.12
C SER A 19 17.77 35.55 8.27
N GLY A 20 18.02 35.43 6.97
CA GLY A 20 17.20 34.59 6.12
C GLY A 20 17.26 33.21 6.74
N SER A 21 16.20 32.83 7.44
CA SER A 21 15.96 31.45 7.79
C SER A 21 15.69 30.74 6.46
N GLU A 22 16.77 30.37 5.76
CA GLU A 22 16.69 29.30 4.78
C GLU A 22 16.05 28.14 5.53
N THR A 23 14.81 27.84 5.16
CA THR A 23 14.09 26.71 5.72
C THR A 23 14.93 25.53 5.30
N GLU A 24 15.71 24.96 6.23
CA GLU A 24 16.60 23.84 5.93
C GLU A 24 15.74 22.78 5.24
N SER A 25 16.02 22.53 3.96
CA SER A 25 15.30 21.53 3.20
C SER A 25 15.52 20.21 3.90
N ASN A 26 14.44 19.51 4.24
CA ASN A 26 14.53 18.18 4.80
C ASN A 26 15.40 17.31 3.88
N LYS A 27 16.56 16.84 4.36
CA LYS A 27 17.48 16.05 3.53
C LYS A 27 16.93 14.67 3.14
N TYR A 28 15.84 14.25 3.76
CA TYR A 28 15.11 13.03 3.42
C TYR A 28 14.00 13.27 2.39
N ASP A 29 13.85 14.51 1.89
CA ASP A 29 12.88 14.88 0.87
C ASP A 29 13.03 14.00 -0.39
N GLY A 30 11.92 13.42 -0.85
CA GLY A 30 11.90 12.57 -2.05
C GLY A 30 10.93 11.39 -1.97
N PHE A 31 10.91 10.62 -3.06
CA PHE A 31 10.15 9.39 -3.19
C PHE A 31 10.99 8.18 -2.79
N TRP A 32 10.37 7.31 -2.00
CA TRP A 32 10.99 6.16 -1.40
C TRP A 32 10.09 4.93 -1.49
N LYS A 33 10.70 3.75 -1.50
CA LYS A 33 10.02 2.46 -1.48
C LYS A 33 10.41 1.66 -0.26
N LEU A 34 9.41 1.15 0.45
CA LEU A 34 9.54 0.18 1.54
C LEU A 34 8.74 -1.06 1.16
N ASP A 35 9.43 -2.16 0.87
CA ASP A 35 8.82 -3.38 0.31
C ASP A 35 7.93 -3.05 -0.90
N ASP A 36 6.62 -3.30 -0.85
CA ASP A 36 5.67 -3.01 -1.93
C ASP A 36 4.93 -1.67 -1.75
N THR A 37 5.36 -0.83 -0.80
CA THR A 37 4.73 0.46 -0.48
C THR A 37 5.59 1.61 -0.98
N TYR A 38 4.99 2.56 -1.69
CA TYR A 38 5.63 3.82 -2.07
C TYR A 38 5.24 4.91 -1.08
N LEU A 39 6.20 5.74 -0.71
CA LEU A 39 5.97 6.91 0.13
C LEU A 39 6.77 8.11 -0.37
N GLU A 40 6.27 9.31 -0.11
CA GLU A 40 6.99 10.57 -0.27
C GLU A 40 7.25 11.15 1.12
N ILE A 41 8.51 11.52 1.38
CA ILE A 41 8.84 12.41 2.49
C ILE A 41 8.96 13.79 1.89
N THR A 42 8.15 14.75 2.34
CA THR A 42 8.18 16.11 1.79
C THR A 42 9.29 16.94 2.43
N ASN A 43 9.58 18.09 1.81
CA ASN A 43 10.50 19.09 2.34
C ASN A 43 10.09 19.63 3.73
N LEU A 44 8.81 19.51 4.12
CA LEU A 44 8.28 19.85 5.44
C LEU A 44 8.32 18.69 6.44
N GLY A 45 8.79 17.52 5.99
CA GLY A 45 8.86 16.28 6.75
C GLY A 45 7.54 15.53 6.84
N GLU A 46 6.52 15.90 6.07
CA GLU A 46 5.27 15.13 6.01
C GLU A 46 5.53 13.82 5.27
N ILE A 47 4.85 12.75 5.71
CA ILE A 47 4.93 11.44 5.05
C ILE A 47 3.61 11.21 4.33
N ILE A 48 3.69 11.00 3.03
CA ILE A 48 2.56 10.68 2.17
C ILE A 48 2.74 9.24 1.71
N ILE A 49 1.76 8.37 2.01
CA ILE A 49 1.76 6.99 1.50
C ILE A 49 0.96 6.94 0.21
N TYR A 50 1.47 6.19 -0.76
CA TYR A 50 0.80 5.94 -2.03
C TYR A 50 0.30 4.50 -2.08
N ASP A 51 -1.02 4.36 -1.97
CA ASP A 51 -1.69 3.09 -2.14
C ASP A 51 -2.23 3.00 -3.56
N CYS A 52 -1.79 1.98 -4.28
CA CYS A 52 -2.26 1.70 -5.63
C CYS A 52 -3.48 0.79 -5.59
N THR A 53 -4.57 1.23 -6.22
CA THR A 53 -5.73 0.39 -6.55
C THR A 53 -5.79 0.17 -8.07
N LEU A 54 -6.27 -0.99 -8.52
CA LEU A 54 -6.31 -1.27 -9.96
C LEU A 54 -7.23 -0.32 -10.72
N SER A 55 -8.30 0.15 -10.07
CA SER A 55 -9.30 1.06 -10.63
C SER A 55 -8.82 2.51 -10.67
N ASP A 56 -8.26 3.01 -9.57
CA ASP A 56 -8.05 4.46 -9.36
C ASP A 56 -6.58 4.86 -9.44
N GLY A 57 -5.68 3.88 -9.60
CA GLY A 57 -4.24 4.12 -9.63
C GLY A 57 -3.70 4.43 -8.23
N TYR A 58 -2.60 5.18 -8.17
CA TYR A 58 -2.04 5.61 -6.89
C TYR A 58 -2.91 6.70 -6.25
N THR A 59 -3.52 6.35 -5.14
CA THR A 59 -4.20 7.26 -4.24
C THR A 59 -3.22 7.69 -3.14
N ARG A 60 -3.30 8.96 -2.75
CA ARG A 60 -2.46 9.51 -1.69
C ARG A 60 -3.18 9.47 -0.36
N THR A 61 -2.55 8.85 0.63
CA THR A 61 -2.98 8.92 2.03
C THR A 61 -2.03 9.85 2.75
N ILE A 62 -2.49 11.09 2.94
CA ILE A 62 -1.81 12.05 3.82
C ILE A 62 -2.35 11.77 5.21
N GLY A 63 -1.52 11.22 6.09
CA GLY A 63 -1.94 10.95 7.44
C GLY A 63 -1.04 11.61 8.46
N ASP A 64 -1.65 12.18 9.49
CA ASP A 64 -0.98 12.70 10.68
C ASP A 64 -0.27 11.59 11.50
N PHE A 65 -0.28 10.35 11.01
CA PHE A 65 0.32 9.19 11.67
C PHE A 65 1.85 9.17 11.56
N ALA A 66 2.49 9.94 10.69
CA ALA A 66 3.95 9.98 10.69
C ALA A 66 4.55 11.30 10.18
N ARG A 67 5.71 11.67 10.75
CA ARG A 67 6.46 12.86 10.35
C ARG A 67 7.95 12.71 10.59
N VAL A 68 8.76 13.31 9.73
CA VAL A 68 10.20 13.46 9.90
C VAL A 68 10.52 14.83 10.53
N VAL A 69 11.26 14.82 11.63
CA VAL A 69 11.76 16.02 12.32
C VAL A 69 13.26 15.86 12.58
N GLY A 70 14.08 16.68 11.93
CA GLY A 70 15.53 16.55 12.01
C GLY A 70 16.00 15.22 11.43
N ASN A 71 16.56 14.33 12.27
CA ASN A 71 16.98 12.98 11.89
C ASN A 71 16.08 11.89 12.49
N GLU A 72 14.85 12.23 12.83
CA GLU A 72 13.94 11.31 13.53
C GLU A 72 12.64 11.18 12.75
N MET A 73 12.18 9.96 12.51
CA MET A 73 10.84 9.67 12.03
C MET A 73 9.97 9.27 13.21
N ILE A 74 8.93 10.05 13.45
CA ILE A 74 7.97 9.82 14.52
C ILE A 74 6.72 9.23 13.89
N ILE A 75 6.29 8.04 14.34
CA ILE A 75 5.05 7.40 13.93
C ILE A 75 4.07 7.46 15.10
N ASN A 76 2.96 8.19 14.93
CA ASN A 76 1.86 8.29 15.86
C ASN A 76 0.72 7.37 15.41
N GLY A 77 0.75 6.11 15.87
CA GLY A 77 -0.39 5.21 15.81
C GLY A 77 -1.47 5.58 16.83
N ARG A 78 -2.62 4.90 16.76
CA ARG A 78 -3.77 5.16 17.66
C ARG A 78 -3.42 4.93 19.14
N ASP A 79 -2.51 4.00 19.42
CA ASP A 79 -2.06 3.62 20.77
C ASP A 79 -0.53 3.46 20.91
N VAL A 80 0.23 3.68 19.84
CA VAL A 80 1.68 3.44 19.79
C VAL A 80 2.36 4.68 19.25
N LYS A 81 3.42 5.13 19.93
CA LYS A 81 4.32 6.15 19.43
C LYS A 81 5.70 5.52 19.26
N ASP A 82 6.04 5.23 18.02
CA ASP A 82 7.37 4.73 17.66
C ASP A 82 8.22 5.87 17.12
N SER A 83 9.53 5.73 17.32
CA SER A 83 10.48 6.70 16.83
C SER A 83 11.72 6.03 16.28
N TYR A 84 12.07 6.37 15.04
CA TYR A 84 13.20 5.79 14.33
C TYR A 84 14.24 6.87 14.04
N GLN A 85 15.49 6.60 14.43
CA GLN A 85 16.61 7.43 14.01
C GLN A 85 16.89 7.16 12.53
N LEU A 86 16.87 8.22 11.73
CA LEU A 86 17.12 8.19 10.31
C LEU A 86 18.57 8.53 10.00
N SER A 87 19.10 7.86 8.98
CA SER A 87 20.39 8.17 8.37
C SER A 87 20.33 7.89 6.86
N ILE A 88 21.24 8.50 6.10
CA ILE A 88 21.39 8.21 4.65
C ILE A 88 22.70 7.45 4.46
N SER A 89 22.64 6.29 3.80
CA SER A 89 23.81 5.51 3.41
C SER A 89 23.61 4.96 2.00
N ASP A 90 24.59 5.20 1.13
CA ASP A 90 24.54 4.76 -0.28
C ASP A 90 23.26 5.18 -1.01
N GLY A 91 22.80 6.41 -0.73
CA GLY A 91 21.57 6.96 -1.33
C GLY A 91 20.26 6.45 -0.71
N ARG A 92 20.30 5.50 0.24
CA ARG A 92 19.11 4.92 0.89
C ARG A 92 18.87 5.55 2.24
N VAL A 93 17.60 5.64 2.66
CA VAL A 93 17.25 6.03 4.03
C VAL A 93 17.20 4.81 4.91
N ILE A 94 17.93 4.83 6.02
CA ILE A 94 17.92 3.76 7.01
C ILE A 94 17.26 4.31 8.26
N GLY A 95 16.17 3.68 8.69
CA GLY A 95 15.53 3.92 9.98
C GLY A 95 15.89 2.82 10.97
N THR A 96 16.27 3.21 12.18
CA THR A 96 16.61 2.27 13.28
C THR A 96 15.99 2.73 14.59
N ASP A 97 15.43 1.80 15.34
CA ASP A 97 15.16 1.94 16.77
C ASP A 97 15.91 0.84 17.56
N ASP A 98 15.54 0.62 18.82
CA ASP A 98 16.19 -0.37 19.69
C ASP A 98 15.94 -1.84 19.25
N GLU A 99 14.90 -2.11 18.47
CA GLU A 99 14.44 -3.47 18.13
C GLU A 99 14.38 -3.76 16.62
N LEU A 100 14.19 -2.71 15.81
CA LEU A 100 13.82 -2.78 14.41
C LEU A 100 14.71 -1.91 13.54
N LYS A 101 14.83 -2.34 12.29
CA LYS A 101 15.52 -1.62 11.24
C LYS A 101 14.75 -1.76 9.94
N PHE A 102 14.53 -0.63 9.26
CA PHE A 102 14.02 -0.60 7.90
C PHE A 102 14.97 0.15 6.97
N VAL A 103 14.82 -0.11 5.67
CA VAL A 103 15.55 0.58 4.62
C VAL A 103 14.53 1.06 3.61
N LEU A 104 14.57 2.36 3.31
CA LEU A 104 13.83 2.95 2.21
C LEU A 104 14.75 3.12 1.02
N GLU A 105 14.38 2.47 -0.08
CA GLU A 105 15.10 2.53 -1.34
C GLU A 105 14.63 3.77 -2.13
N PRO A 106 15.53 4.51 -2.80
CA PRO A 106 15.15 5.56 -3.74
C PRO A 106 14.19 5.00 -4.79
N ALA A 107 13.09 5.70 -5.01
CA ALA A 107 12.10 5.25 -5.98
C ALA A 107 11.54 6.43 -6.77
N GLU A 108 10.97 6.11 -7.94
CA GLU A 108 10.04 6.99 -8.63
C GLU A 108 8.66 6.34 -8.54
N LEU A 109 7.63 7.12 -8.24
CA LEU A 109 6.27 6.60 -8.19
C LEU A 109 5.87 6.15 -9.61
N PRO A 110 5.54 4.87 -9.84
CA PRO A 110 5.13 4.41 -11.15
C PRO A 110 3.86 5.14 -11.61
N THR A 111 3.76 5.43 -12.91
CA THR A 111 2.56 6.06 -13.47
C THR A 111 1.35 5.12 -13.46
N LEU A 112 1.60 3.82 -13.46
CA LEU A 112 0.59 2.77 -13.45
C LEU A 112 0.84 1.82 -12.29
N CYS A 113 -0.26 1.33 -11.72
CA CYS A 113 -0.25 0.14 -10.88
C CYS A 113 0.33 -1.06 -11.62
N GLU A 114 0.99 -1.94 -10.87
CA GLU A 114 1.41 -3.24 -11.39
C GLU A 114 0.21 -4.08 -11.84
N ASP A 115 0.49 -5.05 -12.73
CA ASP A 115 -0.51 -5.98 -13.24
C ASP A 115 -1.15 -6.78 -12.11
N GLY A 116 -2.46 -6.91 -12.15
CA GLY A 116 -3.18 -7.54 -11.06
C GLY A 116 -4.67 -7.71 -11.30
N VAL A 117 -5.29 -8.37 -10.33
CA VAL A 117 -6.73 -8.52 -10.20
C VAL A 117 -7.13 -8.28 -8.74
N GLU A 118 -8.24 -7.58 -8.54
CA GLU A 118 -8.74 -7.17 -7.23
C GLU A 118 -10.24 -7.45 -7.15
N ILE A 119 -10.67 -8.16 -6.10
CA ILE A 119 -12.10 -8.34 -5.82
C ILE A 119 -12.64 -7.02 -5.27
N VAL A 120 -13.58 -6.42 -5.99
CA VAL A 120 -14.22 -5.16 -5.58
C VAL A 120 -15.57 -5.40 -4.91
N TYR A 121 -16.19 -6.55 -5.16
CA TYR A 121 -17.45 -6.95 -4.55
C TYR A 121 -17.61 -8.47 -4.51
N ASN A 122 -18.22 -8.98 -3.44
CA ASN A 122 -18.64 -10.38 -3.36
C ASN A 122 -19.99 -10.50 -2.63
N TYR A 123 -20.82 -11.43 -3.09
CA TYR A 123 -22.13 -11.73 -2.51
C TYR A 123 -22.49 -13.21 -2.68
N PRO A 124 -23.15 -13.85 -1.71
CA PRO A 124 -23.41 -13.34 -0.37
C PRO A 124 -22.09 -13.27 0.44
N GLN A 125 -22.08 -12.42 1.48
CA GLN A 125 -20.94 -12.33 2.41
C GLN A 125 -20.99 -13.41 3.50
N GLU A 126 -22.15 -14.02 3.67
CA GLU A 126 -22.41 -15.11 4.60
C GLU A 126 -22.92 -16.31 3.81
N ALA A 127 -22.61 -17.51 4.28
CA ALA A 127 -23.10 -18.74 3.70
C ALA A 127 -23.36 -19.76 4.80
N ILE A 128 -24.34 -20.64 4.57
CA ILE A 128 -24.73 -21.67 5.54
C ILE A 128 -23.82 -22.88 5.30
N GLU A 129 -23.28 -23.43 6.38
CA GLU A 129 -22.49 -24.66 6.35
C GLU A 129 -23.28 -25.80 5.70
N ASP A 130 -22.59 -26.59 4.88
CA ASP A 130 -23.14 -27.75 4.16
C ASP A 130 -24.30 -27.43 3.20
N GLU A 131 -24.58 -26.15 2.90
CA GLU A 131 -25.56 -25.73 1.91
C GLU A 131 -24.90 -25.21 0.63
N LEU A 132 -25.36 -25.69 -0.53
CA LEU A 132 -24.92 -25.17 -1.82
C LEU A 132 -25.27 -23.69 -1.92
N THR A 133 -24.25 -22.85 -2.05
CA THR A 133 -24.36 -21.39 -2.12
C THR A 133 -23.77 -20.91 -3.43
N THR A 134 -24.50 -20.03 -4.11
CA THR A 134 -24.03 -19.35 -5.32
C THR A 134 -23.41 -18.01 -4.93
N PHE A 135 -22.12 -17.84 -5.20
CA PHE A 135 -21.38 -16.61 -4.97
C PHE A 135 -21.20 -15.83 -6.26
N THR A 136 -21.53 -14.55 -6.25
CA THR A 136 -21.13 -13.57 -7.28
C THR A 136 -19.90 -12.82 -6.80
N VAL A 137 -18.88 -12.72 -7.63
CA VAL A 137 -17.63 -12.02 -7.36
C VAL A 137 -17.36 -11.07 -8.51
N ASP A 138 -17.45 -9.76 -8.23
CA ASP A 138 -17.03 -8.73 -9.17
C ASP A 138 -15.61 -8.30 -8.86
N PHE A 139 -14.86 -8.04 -9.91
CA PHE A 139 -13.44 -7.73 -9.81
C PHE A 139 -13.01 -6.72 -10.86
N ASP A 140 -12.00 -5.94 -10.50
CA ASP A 140 -11.28 -5.06 -11.41
C ASP A 140 -9.93 -5.73 -11.77
N TYR A 141 -9.47 -5.56 -13.00
CA TYR A 141 -8.20 -6.11 -13.46
C TYR A 141 -7.41 -5.06 -14.24
N ARG A 142 -6.08 -5.22 -14.24
CA ARG A 142 -5.15 -4.45 -15.08
C ARG A 142 -4.06 -5.36 -15.60
N LEU A 143 -3.77 -5.24 -16.89
CA LEU A 143 -2.65 -5.89 -17.55
C LEU A 143 -1.90 -4.84 -18.36
N SER A 144 -0.68 -4.52 -17.97
CA SER A 144 0.20 -3.51 -18.58
C SER A 144 1.31 -4.15 -19.41
N THR A 145 1.26 -5.48 -19.57
CA THR A 145 2.19 -6.24 -20.39
C THR A 145 1.67 -6.37 -21.83
N ASP A 146 2.61 -6.60 -22.75
CA ASP A 146 2.30 -6.91 -24.16
C ASP A 146 1.80 -8.36 -24.37
N SER A 147 1.58 -9.08 -23.27
CA SER A 147 1.09 -10.45 -23.27
C SER A 147 -0.39 -10.48 -22.92
N GLU A 148 -1.10 -11.50 -23.39
CA GLU A 148 -2.46 -11.79 -22.93
C GLU A 148 -2.44 -12.39 -21.53
N ALA A 149 -3.59 -12.41 -20.86
CA ALA A 149 -3.75 -13.10 -19.60
C ALA A 149 -5.13 -13.74 -19.48
N VAL A 150 -5.30 -14.58 -18.46
CA VAL A 150 -6.57 -15.21 -18.12
C VAL A 150 -6.84 -14.98 -16.64
N VAL A 151 -8.03 -14.50 -16.32
CA VAL A 151 -8.53 -14.45 -14.94
C VAL A 151 -9.35 -15.71 -14.66
N ARG A 152 -9.12 -16.36 -13.52
CA ARG A 152 -9.93 -17.50 -13.04
C ARG A 152 -10.32 -17.32 -11.58
N ILE A 153 -11.45 -17.89 -11.22
CA ILE A 153 -11.90 -18.01 -9.83
C ILE A 153 -11.66 -19.42 -9.30
N ALA A 154 -11.25 -19.50 -8.04
CA ALA A 154 -11.21 -20.75 -7.29
C ALA A 154 -11.92 -20.59 -5.95
N VAL A 155 -12.52 -21.67 -5.48
CA VAL A 155 -13.10 -21.76 -4.15
C VAL A 155 -12.33 -22.79 -3.36
N ARG A 156 -12.00 -22.47 -2.11
CA ARG A 156 -11.50 -23.47 -1.19
C ARG A 156 -12.67 -24.25 -0.58
N SER A 157 -12.68 -25.55 -0.81
CA SER A 157 -13.49 -26.54 -0.10
C SER A 157 -12.62 -27.29 0.91
N ALA A 158 -13.19 -27.68 2.04
CA ALA A 158 -12.49 -28.48 3.04
C ALA A 158 -12.15 -29.89 2.57
N GLU A 159 -13.00 -30.49 1.72
CA GLU A 159 -12.83 -31.86 1.24
C GLU A 159 -11.77 -31.95 0.11
N TYR A 160 -11.74 -30.96 -0.78
CA TYR A 160 -10.94 -31.02 -2.01
C TYR A 160 -9.83 -29.95 -2.11
N GLY A 161 -9.71 -29.06 -1.12
CA GLY A 161 -8.76 -27.95 -1.17
C GLY A 161 -9.21 -26.85 -2.14
N LEU A 162 -8.29 -26.27 -2.90
CA LEU A 162 -8.60 -25.24 -3.89
C LEU A 162 -9.16 -25.88 -5.17
N ILE A 163 -10.41 -25.57 -5.50
CA ILE A 163 -11.10 -26.03 -6.71
C ILE A 163 -11.27 -24.84 -7.64
N PHE A 164 -10.77 -24.95 -8.86
CA PHE A 164 -11.07 -23.97 -9.92
C PHE A 164 -12.42 -24.29 -10.53
N SER A 165 -13.18 -23.25 -10.86
CA SER A 165 -14.35 -23.42 -11.73
C SER A 165 -13.84 -23.75 -13.13
N ASP A 166 -14.01 -25.00 -13.57
CA ASP A 166 -13.33 -25.54 -14.76
C ASP A 166 -13.68 -24.79 -16.06
N ASP A 167 -14.88 -24.17 -16.11
CA ASP A 167 -15.39 -23.47 -17.30
C ASP A 167 -15.48 -21.94 -17.15
N GLN A 168 -15.03 -21.38 -16.03
CA GLN A 168 -15.15 -19.95 -15.78
C GLN A 168 -13.79 -19.27 -15.81
N TYR A 169 -13.53 -18.62 -16.95
CA TYR A 169 -12.39 -17.75 -17.13
C TYR A 169 -12.77 -16.53 -17.95
N ILE A 170 -12.01 -15.46 -17.76
CA ILE A 170 -12.11 -14.24 -18.57
C ILE A 170 -10.75 -14.00 -19.22
N GLU A 171 -10.72 -13.98 -20.55
CA GLU A 171 -9.53 -13.61 -21.32
C GLU A 171 -9.32 -12.10 -21.24
N ILE A 172 -8.08 -11.71 -20.96
CA ILE A 172 -7.65 -10.33 -20.86
C ILE A 172 -6.68 -10.08 -22.01
N GLN A 173 -7.00 -9.08 -22.82
CA GLN A 173 -6.13 -8.69 -23.92
C GLN A 173 -4.90 -7.95 -23.37
N LYS A 174 -3.83 -7.89 -24.16
CA LYS A 174 -2.63 -7.12 -23.79
C LYS A 174 -2.96 -5.64 -23.55
N ASN A 175 -2.25 -5.01 -22.61
CA ASN A 175 -2.42 -3.58 -22.27
C ASN A 175 -3.88 -3.20 -21.96
N ASP A 176 -4.61 -4.07 -21.25
CA ASP A 176 -6.05 -3.94 -21.00
C ASP A 176 -6.36 -3.61 -19.53
N LEU A 177 -7.45 -2.90 -19.33
CA LEU A 177 -8.00 -2.50 -18.04
C LEU A 177 -9.50 -2.66 -18.09
N GLY A 178 -10.06 -3.36 -17.11
CA GLY A 178 -11.49 -3.56 -17.11
C GLY A 178 -12.03 -4.17 -15.83
N ARG A 179 -13.27 -4.63 -15.96
CA ARG A 179 -14.03 -5.27 -14.89
C ARG A 179 -14.55 -6.60 -15.37
N GLY A 180 -14.66 -7.55 -14.46
CA GLY A 180 -15.26 -8.85 -14.70
C GLY A 180 -16.18 -9.26 -13.55
N SER A 181 -16.93 -10.32 -13.80
CA SER A 181 -17.79 -10.93 -12.79
C SER A 181 -17.78 -12.45 -12.99
N PHE A 182 -17.67 -13.19 -11.89
CA PHE A 182 -17.87 -14.62 -11.85
C PHE A 182 -19.06 -14.97 -10.97
N THR A 183 -19.76 -16.05 -11.32
CA THR A 183 -20.78 -16.66 -10.47
C THR A 183 -20.38 -18.11 -10.21
N VAL A 184 -19.90 -18.41 -9.00
CA VAL A 184 -19.40 -19.74 -8.64
C VAL A 184 -20.28 -20.38 -7.58
N GLU A 185 -20.57 -21.67 -7.75
CA GLU A 185 -21.30 -22.44 -6.74
C GLU A 185 -20.32 -23.19 -5.86
N ALA A 186 -20.52 -23.13 -4.55
CA ALA A 186 -19.74 -23.88 -3.59
C ALA A 186 -20.57 -24.23 -2.35
N THR A 187 -20.20 -25.33 -1.71
CA THR A 187 -20.76 -25.74 -0.42
C THR A 187 -19.73 -25.39 0.67
N PRO A 188 -19.95 -24.35 1.48
CA PRO A 188 -19.05 -23.97 2.58
C PRO A 188 -18.97 -25.08 3.63
N PHE A 189 -17.82 -25.20 4.29
CA PHE A 189 -17.61 -26.21 5.32
C PHE A 189 -16.78 -25.66 6.47
N ILE A 190 -17.27 -25.79 7.71
CA ILE A 190 -16.55 -25.32 8.89
C ILE A 190 -15.66 -26.45 9.41
N SER A 191 -14.36 -26.37 9.13
CA SER A 191 -13.39 -27.25 9.78
C SER A 191 -13.14 -26.77 11.20
N ASN A 192 -13.32 -27.62 12.21
CA ASN A 192 -13.07 -27.32 13.63
C ASN A 192 -11.67 -26.75 13.93
N ASP A 193 -10.71 -26.96 13.03
CA ASP A 193 -9.33 -26.49 13.14
C ASP A 193 -9.03 -25.17 12.38
N ARG A 194 -10.04 -24.49 11.81
CA ARG A 194 -9.83 -23.25 11.02
C ARG A 194 -10.93 -22.23 11.25
N GLU A 195 -10.53 -20.96 11.34
CA GLU A 195 -11.41 -19.81 11.57
C GLU A 195 -12.23 -19.40 10.33
N GLU A 196 -11.87 -19.88 9.13
CA GLU A 196 -12.54 -19.49 7.88
C GLU A 196 -13.26 -20.68 7.23
N PRO A 197 -14.61 -20.65 7.13
CA PRO A 197 -15.42 -21.77 6.63
C PRO A 197 -15.43 -21.91 5.09
N PHE A 198 -14.99 -20.86 4.38
CA PHE A 198 -14.74 -20.88 2.94
C PHE A 198 -13.83 -19.70 2.57
N ALA A 199 -13.18 -19.79 1.42
CA ALA A 199 -12.43 -18.67 0.85
C ALA A 199 -12.56 -18.64 -0.67
N LEU A 200 -12.83 -17.44 -1.20
CA LEU A 200 -12.89 -17.15 -2.62
C LEU A 200 -11.56 -16.54 -3.06
N TYR A 201 -11.01 -17.08 -4.14
CA TYR A 201 -9.74 -16.63 -4.71
C TYR A 201 -9.92 -16.26 -6.16
N ILE A 202 -9.30 -15.16 -6.56
CA ILE A 202 -9.21 -14.75 -7.95
C ILE A 202 -7.73 -14.73 -8.37
N PHE A 203 -7.45 -15.25 -9.54
CA PHE A 203 -6.09 -15.41 -10.05
C PHE A 203 -5.99 -14.79 -11.43
N LEU A 204 -4.87 -14.11 -11.70
CA LEU A 204 -4.48 -13.61 -13.01
C LEU A 204 -3.28 -14.42 -13.50
N PHE A 205 -3.42 -15.07 -14.66
CA PHE A 205 -2.38 -15.88 -15.30
C PHE A 205 -1.92 -15.21 -16.60
N ILE A 206 -0.66 -14.78 -16.70
CA ILE A 206 -0.13 -14.10 -17.90
C ILE A 206 0.38 -15.16 -18.89
N THR A 207 -0.06 -15.08 -20.14
CA THR A 207 -0.08 -16.21 -21.10
C THR A 207 1.26 -16.64 -21.74
N PRO A 208 2.43 -15.95 -21.67
CA PRO A 208 3.67 -16.60 -22.07
C PRO A 208 4.15 -17.63 -21.03
N GLU A 209 3.59 -17.65 -19.81
CA GLU A 209 3.96 -18.60 -18.75
C GLU A 209 3.13 -19.90 -18.74
N LEU A 210 2.04 -19.98 -19.52
CA LEU A 210 1.26 -21.22 -19.65
C LEU A 210 1.96 -22.29 -20.51
N GLU A 211 2.92 -21.91 -21.37
CA GLU A 211 3.75 -22.86 -22.12
C GLU A 211 4.98 -23.36 -21.33
N SER A 212 5.33 -22.74 -20.20
CA SER A 212 6.44 -23.18 -19.36
C SER A 212 6.18 -23.05 -17.86
N GLN A 213 5.53 -24.07 -17.28
CA GLN A 213 5.54 -24.41 -15.85
C GLN A 213 4.96 -23.41 -14.82
N ASN A 214 3.86 -23.82 -14.17
CA ASN A 214 3.61 -23.75 -12.72
C ASN A 214 3.88 -22.45 -11.90
N SER A 215 3.99 -21.26 -12.51
CA SER A 215 4.08 -19.99 -11.77
C SER A 215 2.69 -19.46 -11.42
N ILE A 216 2.07 -20.01 -10.37
CA ILE A 216 0.91 -19.37 -9.75
C ILE A 216 1.43 -18.15 -8.97
N LYS A 217 1.23 -16.94 -9.51
CA LYS A 217 1.44 -15.71 -8.75
C LYS A 217 0.25 -15.54 -7.80
N PHE A 218 0.46 -15.82 -6.51
CA PHE A 218 -0.56 -15.64 -5.49
C PHE A 218 -0.74 -14.15 -5.21
N ILE A 219 -1.85 -13.57 -5.67
CA ILE A 219 -2.26 -12.22 -5.24
C ILE A 219 -3.12 -12.40 -3.99
N ARG A 220 -2.52 -12.11 -2.83
CA ARG A 220 -3.21 -12.15 -1.55
C ARG A 220 -4.16 -10.94 -1.51
N ASN A 221 -5.43 -11.20 -1.23
CA ASN A 221 -6.46 -10.17 -1.10
C ASN A 221 -6.08 -9.22 0.05
N LYS A 222 -5.83 -7.93 -0.23
CA LYS A 222 -5.52 -6.92 0.78
C LYS A 222 -6.78 -6.40 1.51
N HIS A 223 -7.98 -6.81 1.06
CA HIS A 223 -9.27 -6.30 1.55
C HIS A 223 -10.31 -7.37 1.96
N THR A 224 -9.96 -8.67 2.01
CA THR A 224 -10.84 -9.71 2.61
C THR A 224 -10.19 -10.55 3.70
N SER A 225 -9.10 -10.09 4.32
CA SER A 225 -9.07 -10.26 5.77
C SER A 225 -10.05 -9.23 6.31
N VAL A 226 -11.27 -9.65 6.62
CA VAL A 226 -11.95 -9.07 7.77
C VAL A 226 -11.33 -9.80 8.96
N PRO A 227 -10.28 -9.28 9.63
CA PRO A 227 -10.15 -9.57 11.03
C PRO A 227 -11.31 -8.82 11.69
N ILE A 228 -12.40 -9.54 12.01
CA ILE A 228 -13.16 -9.15 13.20
C ILE A 228 -12.28 -9.59 14.35
N HIS A 229 -11.31 -8.76 14.73
CA HIS A 229 -10.81 -8.81 16.08
C HIS A 229 -10.72 -7.41 16.65
N VAL A 230 -11.06 -7.36 17.94
CA VAL A 230 -11.00 -6.28 18.93
C VAL A 230 -12.44 -6.00 19.42
N TRP A 231 -12.88 -6.56 20.57
CA TRP A 231 -12.29 -6.40 21.91
C TRP A 231 -12.46 -7.60 22.87
N GLU A 232 -11.45 -7.70 23.75
CA GLU A 232 -11.46 -8.12 25.16
C GLU A 232 -11.79 -9.56 25.56
N GLU A 233 -10.73 -10.24 26.04
CA GLU A 233 -10.80 -11.17 27.16
C GLU A 233 -11.63 -10.56 28.31
N THR A 234 -12.76 -11.17 28.63
CA THR A 234 -13.26 -11.17 30.02
C THR A 234 -13.35 -12.61 30.49
N ASN A 235 -12.38 -13.00 31.32
CA ASN A 235 -12.48 -14.17 32.17
C ASN A 235 -13.72 -14.05 33.07
N ILE A 236 -14.68 -14.96 32.94
CA ILE A 236 -15.56 -15.34 34.05
C ILE A 236 -15.75 -16.87 34.02
N LYS A 237 -15.63 -17.46 35.21
CA LYS A 237 -15.91 -18.87 35.53
C LYS A 237 -17.29 -19.34 35.10
#